data_AF-A0A9P5L7D9-F1
#
_entry.id   AF-A0A9P5L7D9-F1
#
_cell.length_a   1.000
_cell.length_b   1.000
_cell.length_c   1.000
_cell.angle_alpha   90.00
_cell.angle_beta   90.00
_cell.angle_gamma   90.00
#
_symmetry.space_group_name_H-M   'P 1'
#
loop_
_entity.id
_entity.type
_entity.pdbx_description
1 polymer ?
#
loop_
_entity_poly.entity_id
_entity_poly.type
_entity_poly.pdbx_seq_one_letter_code
_entity_poly.pdbx_strand_id
1 'polypeptide(L)'
;MGRELQKKKRRSGRQPVRTSNKSKKVLNPRGNNTIAKNWNKDETLSQNYRRLGLLARLKAPTGGVEKRLGVAGAVTARTSVNDPFAITTIENAIVSEVRVERDAEGKIVRILGNSRPNPLNDPLNDLDEDSDMEGADDKAAEEWGGIEEDPEDTDRREKEWLDAMVSKYGEDTAAMAKDRKLNPMQQTAADIAKRIRKLTKA
;
A
#
# COMPACT_ATOMS: atom_id res chain seq x y z
N MET A 1 0.28 24.11 43.71
CA MET A 1 0.73 23.34 44.90
C MET A 1 -0.38 23.16 45.96
N GLY A 2 -1.67 23.20 45.60
CA GLY A 2 -2.77 23.23 46.57
C GLY A 2 -3.42 21.89 46.90
N ARG A 3 -3.22 20.84 46.08
CA ARG A 3 -4.01 19.60 46.17
C ARG A 3 -3.65 18.79 47.41
N GLU A 4 -4.63 18.53 48.28
CA GLU A 4 -4.41 17.83 49.55
C GLU A 4 -3.81 16.44 49.40
N LEU A 5 -4.20 15.71 48.35
CA LEU A 5 -3.61 14.41 48.02
C LEU A 5 -2.11 14.50 47.72
N GLN A 6 -1.65 15.57 47.06
CA GLN A 6 -0.21 15.77 46.82
C GLN A 6 0.52 16.13 48.13
N LYS A 7 -0.12 16.90 49.02
CA LYS A 7 0.42 17.20 50.36
C LYS A 7 0.53 15.92 51.21
N LYS A 8 -0.49 15.06 51.22
CA LYS A 8 -0.49 13.77 51.91
C LYS A 8 0.60 12.83 51.36
N LYS A 9 0.75 12.74 50.03
CA LYS A 9 1.83 11.97 49.39
C LYS A 9 3.22 12.47 49.78
N ARG A 10 3.44 13.79 49.85
CA ARG A 10 4.72 14.36 50.31
C ARG A 10 5.00 14.11 51.79
N ARG A 11 3.98 14.17 52.64
CA ARG A 11 4.10 13.88 54.08
C ARG A 11 4.35 12.40 54.39
N SER A 12 3.90 11.49 53.53
CA SER A 12 3.98 10.05 53.80
C SER A 12 5.39 9.45 53.79
N GLY A 13 6.45 10.21 53.47
CA GLY A 13 7.85 9.72 53.45
C GLY A 13 8.16 8.63 52.41
N ARG A 14 7.15 8.16 51.67
CA ARG A 14 7.29 7.15 50.62
C ARG A 14 8.06 7.72 49.42
N GLN A 15 8.98 6.91 48.88
CA GLN A 15 9.70 7.27 47.67
C GLN A 15 8.72 7.39 46.49
N PRO A 16 8.72 8.52 45.77
CA PRO A 16 7.84 8.68 44.61
C PRO A 16 8.28 7.73 43.50
N VAL A 17 7.36 6.91 42.99
CA VAL A 17 7.58 6.10 41.78
C VAL A 17 7.74 7.07 40.60
N ARG A 18 8.97 7.25 40.14
CA ARG A 18 9.30 8.06 38.96
C ARG A 18 9.66 7.09 37.84
N THR A 19 8.80 7.00 36.84
CA THR A 19 9.15 6.32 35.59
C THR A 19 10.08 7.23 34.80
N SER A 20 11.20 6.69 34.31
CA SER A 20 12.03 7.43 33.36
C SER A 20 11.30 7.45 32.03
N ASN A 21 10.72 8.59 31.66
CA ASN A 21 10.07 8.78 30.36
C ASN A 21 11.12 8.95 29.23
N LYS A 22 12.11 8.05 29.17
CA LYS A 22 13.19 8.04 28.18
C LYS A 22 12.81 7.17 26.98
N SER A 23 11.96 7.70 26.11
CA SER A 23 11.94 7.31 24.70
C SER A 23 11.31 8.41 23.86
N LYS A 24 12.07 9.47 23.57
CA LYS A 24 11.63 10.53 22.63
C LYS A 24 12.13 10.35 21.21
N LYS A 25 12.91 9.28 20.95
CA LYS A 25 13.33 8.88 19.61
C LYS A 25 12.86 7.46 19.37
N VAL A 26 11.92 7.28 18.46
CA VAL A 26 11.53 5.96 17.98
C VAL A 26 12.75 5.38 17.27
N LEU A 27 13.38 4.38 17.89
CA LEU A 27 14.67 3.88 17.46
C LEU A 27 14.59 3.16 16.11
N ASN A 28 13.51 2.41 15.88
CA ASN A 28 13.27 1.65 14.66
C ASN A 28 11.81 1.85 14.19
N PRO A 29 11.56 1.93 12.87
CA PRO A 29 10.21 1.92 12.34
C PRO A 29 9.53 0.59 12.71
N ARG A 30 8.29 0.68 13.17
CA ARG A 30 7.47 -0.51 13.49
C ARG A 30 6.63 -0.88 12.26
N GLY A 31 6.34 -2.17 12.09
CA GLY A 31 5.47 -2.69 11.04
C GLY A 31 6.23 -3.49 9.97
N ASN A 32 7.24 -2.88 9.33
CA ASN A 32 7.98 -3.54 8.26
C ASN A 32 9.34 -4.08 8.76
N ASN A 33 9.50 -5.40 8.76
CA ASN A 33 10.72 -6.09 9.22
C ASN A 33 11.93 -5.79 8.33
N THR A 34 11.74 -5.68 7.02
CA THR A 34 12.81 -5.42 6.05
C THR A 34 13.37 -4.00 6.22
N ILE A 35 12.50 -3.01 6.37
CA ILE A 35 12.91 -1.63 6.64
C ILE A 35 13.57 -1.53 8.03
N ALA A 36 13.02 -2.23 9.03
CA ALA A 36 13.57 -2.20 10.39
C ALA A 36 14.98 -2.81 10.49
N LYS A 37 15.28 -3.88 9.72
CA LYS A 37 16.63 -4.47 9.62
C LYS A 37 17.62 -3.48 9.02
N ASN A 38 17.19 -2.74 8.01
CA ASN A 38 18.03 -1.79 7.28
C ASN A 38 17.92 -0.35 7.83
N TRP A 39 17.52 -0.15 9.09
CA TRP A 39 17.34 1.19 9.66
C TRP A 39 18.62 1.70 10.35
N ASN A 40 19.18 2.82 9.87
CA ASN A 40 20.29 3.49 10.57
C ASN A 40 19.73 4.51 11.60
N LYS A 41 20.11 4.35 12.87
CA LYS A 41 19.58 5.16 13.99
C LYS A 41 20.18 6.57 14.05
N ASP A 42 21.33 6.76 13.41
CA ASP A 42 22.04 8.04 13.40
C ASP A 42 21.55 8.95 12.26
N GLU A 43 20.86 8.38 11.28
CA GLU A 43 20.28 9.08 10.14
C GLU A 43 18.85 9.56 10.42
N THR A 44 18.46 10.67 9.78
CA THR A 44 17.07 11.12 9.81
C THR A 44 16.18 10.18 9.00
N LEU A 45 14.85 10.21 9.23
CA LEU A 45 13.90 9.43 8.44
C LEU A 45 14.07 9.68 6.94
N SER A 46 14.26 10.94 6.55
CA SER A 46 14.42 11.33 5.15
C SER A 46 15.72 10.82 4.54
N GLN A 47 16.80 10.68 5.32
CA GLN A 47 18.09 10.17 4.87
C GLN A 47 18.04 8.65 4.71
N ASN A 48 17.49 7.94 5.70
CA ASN A 48 17.28 6.50 5.65
C ASN A 48 16.44 6.09 4.44
N TYR A 49 15.29 6.74 4.24
CA TYR A 49 14.40 6.43 3.12
C TYR A 49 15.12 6.69 1.78
N ARG A 50 15.84 7.82 1.67
CA ARG A 50 16.69 8.12 0.48
C ARG A 50 17.80 7.08 0.26
N ARG A 51 18.34 6.45 1.30
CA ARG A 51 19.34 5.37 1.18
C ARG A 51 18.70 4.07 0.71
N LEU A 52 17.47 3.80 1.14
CA LEU A 52 16.68 2.64 0.76
C LEU A 52 16.01 2.79 -0.63
N GLY A 53 16.19 3.92 -1.33
CA GLY A 53 15.49 4.20 -2.59
C GLY A 53 14.00 4.53 -2.41
N LEU A 54 13.56 4.79 -1.17
CA LEU A 54 12.17 5.11 -0.83
C LEU A 54 11.97 6.62 -0.69
N LEU A 55 10.75 7.08 -0.94
CA LEU A 55 10.35 8.46 -0.72
C LEU A 55 9.83 8.66 0.71
N ALA A 56 10.38 9.64 1.42
CA ALA A 56 9.94 9.99 2.78
C ALA A 56 8.59 10.74 2.80
N ARG A 57 8.27 11.47 1.73
CA ARG A 57 7.04 12.26 1.57
C ARG A 57 6.69 12.34 0.10
N LEU A 58 5.40 12.19 -0.22
CA LEU A 58 4.90 12.19 -1.61
C LEU A 58 4.83 13.59 -2.24
N LYS A 59 4.63 14.63 -1.42
CA LYS A 59 4.60 16.02 -1.87
C LYS A 59 5.98 16.65 -1.76
N ALA A 60 6.25 17.63 -2.64
CA ALA A 60 7.44 18.46 -2.57
C ALA A 60 7.64 19.00 -1.13
N PRO A 61 8.83 18.86 -0.56
CA PRO A 61 9.10 19.33 0.78
C PRO A 61 9.06 20.86 0.81
N THR A 62 8.45 21.42 1.85
CA THR A 62 8.47 22.87 2.09
C THR A 62 9.82 23.25 2.70
N GLY A 63 10.52 24.21 2.08
CA GLY A 63 11.82 24.70 2.54
C GLY A 63 13.01 23.99 1.89
N GLY A 64 14.20 24.21 2.45
CA GLY A 64 15.44 23.63 1.92
C GLY A 64 15.61 22.15 2.30
N VAL A 65 16.07 21.33 1.36
CA VAL A 65 16.48 19.95 1.59
C VAL A 65 18.01 19.88 1.68
N GLU A 66 18.52 18.95 2.50
CA GLU A 66 19.94 18.67 2.62
C GLU A 66 20.56 18.30 1.26
N LYS A 67 21.52 19.09 0.79
CA LYS A 67 22.29 18.82 -0.43
C LYS A 67 23.36 17.77 -0.14
N ARG A 68 23.49 16.75 -1.00
CA ARG A 68 24.57 15.76 -0.89
C ARG A 68 25.87 16.36 -1.44
N LEU A 69 26.84 16.59 -0.57
CA LEU A 69 28.15 17.15 -0.96
C LEU A 69 29.08 16.13 -1.64
N GLY A 70 28.77 14.82 -1.55
CA GLY A 70 29.60 13.74 -2.12
C GLY A 70 29.43 13.47 -3.62
N VAL A 71 28.50 14.16 -4.30
CA VAL A 71 28.35 14.13 -5.77
C VAL A 71 28.73 15.50 -6.35
N ALA A 72 29.40 16.34 -5.58
CA ALA A 72 29.78 17.70 -5.97
C ALA A 72 31.06 17.77 -6.82
N GLY A 73 31.71 16.63 -7.13
CA GLY A 73 32.92 16.58 -7.95
C GLY A 73 32.69 16.40 -9.46
N ALA A 74 31.48 16.03 -9.91
CA ALA A 74 31.23 15.73 -11.32
C ALA A 74 29.94 16.33 -11.91
N VAL A 75 29.13 17.02 -11.11
CA VAL A 75 27.87 17.63 -11.60
C VAL A 75 27.72 19.03 -11.02
N THR A 76 28.51 19.96 -11.52
CA THR A 76 28.20 21.39 -11.40
C THR A 76 26.77 21.61 -11.90
N ALA A 77 25.91 22.12 -11.02
CA ALA A 77 24.68 22.84 -11.38
C ALA A 77 23.72 22.16 -12.37
N ARG A 78 23.35 20.89 -12.16
CA ARG A 78 22.03 20.42 -12.59
C ARG A 78 21.15 20.36 -11.35
N THR A 79 20.40 21.44 -11.11
CA THR A 79 19.06 21.32 -10.52
C THR A 79 18.44 20.09 -11.14
N SER A 80 18.09 19.11 -10.30
CA SER A 80 17.55 17.82 -10.71
C SER A 80 16.54 17.98 -11.84
N VAL A 81 16.99 17.72 -13.08
CA VAL A 81 16.15 17.69 -14.28
C VAL A 81 15.16 16.51 -14.19
N ASN A 82 15.40 15.58 -13.27
CA ASN A 82 14.63 14.37 -13.06
C ASN A 82 14.11 14.29 -11.61
N ASP A 83 13.38 15.30 -11.14
CA ASP A 83 12.42 15.05 -10.07
C ASP A 83 11.10 14.68 -10.75
N PRO A 84 10.71 13.38 -10.79
CA PRO A 84 9.51 12.93 -11.51
C PRO A 84 8.21 13.56 -10.97
N PHE A 85 8.28 14.26 -9.83
CA PHE A 85 7.15 14.95 -9.23
C PHE A 85 7.31 16.49 -9.21
N ALA A 86 8.38 17.03 -9.78
CA ALA A 86 8.51 18.47 -9.94
C ALA A 86 7.65 18.94 -11.12
N ILE A 87 6.57 19.67 -10.80
CA ILE A 87 5.77 20.37 -11.80
C ILE A 87 6.66 21.44 -12.41
N THR A 88 7.11 21.26 -13.66
CA THR A 88 7.84 22.28 -14.39
C THR A 88 6.93 23.47 -14.64
N THR A 89 7.39 24.68 -14.34
CA THR A 89 6.67 25.91 -14.71
C THR A 89 6.50 25.98 -16.22
N ILE A 90 5.37 26.52 -16.67
CA ILE A 90 4.93 26.55 -18.09
C ILE A 90 6.00 27.19 -19.01
N GLU A 91 6.81 28.10 -18.48
CA GLU A 91 7.91 28.76 -19.18
C GLU A 91 9.00 27.80 -19.69
N ASN A 92 9.19 26.65 -19.02
CA ASN A 92 10.13 25.61 -19.41
C ASN A 92 9.46 24.42 -20.12
N ALA A 93 8.13 24.46 -20.27
CA ALA A 93 7.45 23.46 -21.08
C ALA A 93 7.89 23.68 -22.53
N ILE A 94 8.48 22.66 -23.13
CA ILE A 94 8.84 22.67 -24.55
C ILE A 94 7.52 22.62 -25.32
N VAL A 95 6.90 23.79 -25.55
CA VAL A 95 5.74 23.90 -26.42
C VAL A 95 6.25 23.66 -27.84
N SER A 96 6.11 22.43 -28.31
CA SER A 96 6.42 22.07 -29.69
C SER A 96 5.14 22.11 -30.51
N GLU A 97 5.16 22.91 -31.58
CA GLU A 97 4.07 22.98 -32.54
C GLU A 97 4.19 21.81 -33.52
N VAL A 98 3.15 20.99 -33.63
CA VAL A 98 3.13 19.85 -34.56
C VAL A 98 2.09 20.09 -35.65
N ARG A 99 2.49 19.83 -36.91
CA ARG A 99 1.58 19.94 -38.06
C ARG A 99 0.71 18.70 -38.15
N VAL A 100 -0.58 18.91 -38.35
CA VAL A 100 -1.59 17.83 -38.36
C VAL A 100 -2.46 17.96 -39.60
N GLU A 101 -2.58 16.88 -40.35
CA GLU A 101 -3.53 16.75 -41.45
C GLU A 101 -4.89 16.32 -40.88
N ARG A 102 -5.94 17.03 -41.29
CA ARG A 102 -7.33 16.77 -40.89
C ARG A 102 -8.18 16.40 -42.10
N ASP A 103 -9.17 15.55 -41.89
CA ASP A 103 -10.20 15.27 -42.89
C ASP A 103 -11.24 16.41 -42.99
N ALA A 104 -12.17 16.28 -43.94
CA ALA A 104 -13.22 17.28 -44.20
C ALA A 104 -14.18 17.49 -43.00
N GLU A 105 -14.18 16.58 -42.02
CA GLU A 105 -14.98 16.65 -40.80
C GLU A 105 -14.17 17.21 -39.61
N GLY A 106 -12.91 17.55 -39.83
CA GLY A 106 -12.01 18.13 -38.83
C GLY A 106 -11.35 17.12 -37.89
N LYS A 107 -11.51 15.81 -38.13
CA LYS A 107 -10.84 14.75 -37.38
C LYS A 107 -9.39 14.59 -37.86
N ILE A 108 -8.50 14.35 -36.89
CA ILE A 108 -7.06 14.22 -37.11
C ILE A 108 -6.76 12.85 -37.70
N VAL A 109 -6.22 12.83 -38.94
CA VAL A 109 -5.87 11.59 -39.64
C VAL A 109 -4.38 11.31 -39.53
N ARG A 110 -3.52 12.35 -39.59
CA ARG A 110 -2.07 12.15 -39.57
C ARG A 110 -1.34 13.30 -38.89
N ILE A 111 -0.37 12.96 -38.06
CA ILE A 111 0.53 13.91 -37.39
C ILE A 111 1.87 13.89 -38.16
N LEU A 112 2.22 15.00 -38.79
CA LEU A 112 3.45 15.15 -39.59
C LEU A 112 4.57 15.71 -38.70
N GLY A 113 5.61 14.90 -38.48
CA GLY A 113 6.89 15.37 -37.88
C GLY A 113 7.31 14.72 -36.55
N ASN A 114 6.51 13.82 -35.97
CA ASN A 114 6.90 13.18 -34.71
C ASN A 114 7.63 11.85 -34.96
N SER A 115 8.92 11.92 -35.31
CA SER A 115 9.80 10.74 -35.48
C SER A 115 10.58 10.39 -34.21
N ARG A 116 10.20 10.95 -33.05
CA ARG A 116 10.82 10.57 -31.77
C ARG A 116 10.03 9.38 -31.21
N PRO A 117 10.66 8.21 -31.04
CA PRO A 117 9.99 7.03 -30.49
C PRO A 117 9.48 7.28 -29.06
N ASN A 118 10.09 8.24 -28.35
CA ASN A 118 9.77 8.54 -26.96
C ASN A 118 9.53 10.04 -26.73
N PRO A 119 8.32 10.56 -27.01
CA PRO A 119 8.00 11.99 -26.85
C PRO A 119 7.95 12.46 -25.40
N LEU A 120 7.81 11.54 -24.43
CA LEU A 120 7.78 11.84 -23.00
C LEU A 120 9.10 11.51 -22.29
N ASN A 121 10.10 10.97 -23.02
CA ASN A 121 11.33 10.45 -22.45
C ASN A 121 11.05 9.48 -21.27
N ASP A 122 10.02 8.66 -21.42
CA ASP A 122 9.63 7.64 -20.45
C ASP A 122 10.64 6.49 -20.49
N PRO A 123 11.34 6.19 -19.40
CA PRO A 123 12.34 5.12 -19.37
C PRO A 123 11.76 3.71 -19.64
N LEU A 124 10.44 3.50 -19.56
CA LEU A 124 9.83 2.20 -19.87
C LEU A 124 9.60 1.95 -21.36
N ASN A 125 9.48 3.00 -22.18
CA ASN A 125 9.13 2.84 -23.59
C ASN A 125 10.21 2.09 -24.41
N ASP A 126 11.47 2.12 -23.95
CA ASP A 126 12.58 1.40 -24.58
C ASP A 126 12.67 -0.08 -24.10
N LEU A 127 11.94 -0.45 -23.05
CA LEU A 127 11.95 -1.80 -22.46
C LEU A 127 10.82 -2.70 -23.00
N ASP A 128 9.74 -2.10 -23.49
CA ASP A 128 8.59 -2.82 -24.06
C ASP A 128 8.87 -3.43 -25.45
N GLU A 129 9.90 -2.97 -26.17
CA GLU A 129 10.21 -3.47 -27.53
C GLU A 129 11.15 -4.69 -27.57
N ASP A 130 11.81 -5.09 -26.46
CA ASP A 130 12.87 -6.12 -26.53
C ASP A 130 12.99 -7.03 -25.28
N SER A 131 11.93 -7.21 -24.48
CA SER A 131 11.98 -8.03 -23.26
C SER A 131 10.98 -9.20 -23.17
N ASP A 132 10.90 -10.01 -24.23
CA ASP A 132 10.58 -11.45 -24.10
C ASP A 132 11.84 -12.23 -23.65
N MET A 133 12.46 -11.84 -22.52
CA MET A 133 13.62 -12.54 -21.96
C MET A 133 13.31 -13.03 -20.55
N GLU A 134 13.15 -14.35 -20.46
CA GLU A 134 13.04 -15.11 -19.22
C GLU A 134 14.22 -14.84 -18.27
N GLY A 135 13.88 -14.56 -17.01
CA GLY A 135 14.59 -15.01 -15.82
C GLY A 135 16.06 -14.66 -15.65
N ALA A 136 16.35 -13.61 -14.86
CA ALA A 136 17.45 -13.65 -13.88
C ALA A 136 17.37 -12.47 -12.90
N ASP A 137 17.43 -12.81 -11.61
CA ASP A 137 17.78 -11.97 -10.46
C ASP A 137 16.70 -11.11 -9.79
N ASP A 138 15.52 -11.69 -9.55
CA ASP A 138 14.63 -11.30 -8.45
C ASP A 138 15.16 -11.81 -7.10
N LYS A 139 16.31 -11.28 -6.65
CA LYS A 139 16.77 -11.50 -5.28
C LYS A 139 16.30 -10.39 -4.34
N ALA A 140 15.25 -10.76 -3.59
CA ALA A 140 14.94 -10.28 -2.24
C ALA A 140 14.31 -8.88 -2.10
N ALA A 141 13.43 -8.49 -3.02
CA ALA A 141 12.23 -7.81 -2.57
C ALA A 141 11.19 -8.90 -2.30
N GLU A 142 10.94 -9.24 -1.03
CA GLU A 142 9.72 -9.95 -0.66
C GLU A 142 8.55 -9.05 -1.10
N GLU A 143 8.11 -9.27 -2.33
CA GLU A 143 6.89 -8.70 -2.89
C GLU A 143 5.77 -9.10 -1.94
N TRP A 144 5.12 -8.10 -1.37
CA TRP A 144 4.06 -8.31 -0.41
C TRP A 144 2.88 -8.97 -1.13
N GLY A 145 2.73 -10.29 -0.95
CA GLY A 145 1.76 -11.15 -1.63
C GLY A 145 0.29 -10.93 -1.27
N GLY A 146 -0.10 -9.74 -0.81
CA GLY A 146 -1.45 -9.46 -0.34
C GLY A 146 -1.78 -10.14 0.99
N ILE A 147 -3.01 -9.93 1.44
CA ILE A 147 -3.62 -10.75 2.48
C ILE A 147 -4.37 -11.83 1.70
N GLU A 148 -3.84 -13.06 1.68
CA GLU A 148 -4.65 -14.22 1.32
C GLU A 148 -5.78 -14.30 2.36
N GLU A 149 -6.99 -13.89 1.96
CA GLU A 149 -8.20 -14.31 2.67
C GLU A 149 -8.38 -15.79 2.37
N ASP A 150 -7.84 -16.64 3.25
CA ASP A 150 -8.16 -18.07 3.23
C ASP A 150 -9.69 -18.21 3.40
N PRO A 151 -10.44 -18.65 2.37
CA PRO A 151 -11.89 -18.79 2.49
C PRO A 151 -12.28 -19.97 3.39
N GLU A 152 -11.33 -20.84 3.75
CA GLU A 152 -11.60 -22.18 4.27
C GLU A 152 -12.05 -22.23 5.74
N ASP A 153 -11.61 -21.29 6.59
CA ASP A 153 -11.82 -21.42 8.04
C ASP A 153 -13.26 -21.15 8.49
N THR A 154 -14.00 -20.32 7.75
CA THR A 154 -15.44 -20.09 8.03
C THR A 154 -16.31 -21.25 7.55
N ASP A 155 -15.85 -22.01 6.57
CA ASP A 155 -16.65 -23.03 5.90
C ASP A 155 -16.82 -24.30 6.74
N ARG A 156 -15.89 -24.70 7.63
CA ARG A 156 -15.96 -26.03 8.27
C ARG A 156 -17.18 -26.26 9.17
N ARG A 157 -17.47 -25.33 10.08
CA ARG A 157 -18.64 -25.45 10.99
C ARG A 157 -19.96 -25.25 10.24
N GLU A 158 -19.93 -24.38 9.23
CA GLU A 158 -21.09 -24.16 8.36
C GLU A 158 -21.40 -25.42 7.52
N LYS A 159 -20.36 -26.08 7.01
CA LYS A 159 -20.44 -27.38 6.32
C LYS A 159 -21.10 -28.44 7.19
N GLU A 160 -20.60 -28.67 8.40
CA GLU A 160 -21.17 -29.64 9.35
C GLU A 160 -22.65 -29.33 9.68
N TRP A 161 -22.97 -28.04 9.83
CA TRP A 161 -24.32 -27.59 10.13
C TRP A 161 -25.29 -27.82 8.97
N LEU A 162 -24.88 -27.50 7.74
CA LEU A 162 -25.67 -27.75 6.53
C LEU A 162 -25.81 -29.25 6.26
N ASP A 163 -24.75 -30.03 6.47
CA ASP A 163 -24.76 -31.48 6.27
C ASP A 163 -25.72 -32.18 7.26
N ALA A 164 -25.78 -31.71 8.51
CA ALA A 164 -26.77 -32.16 9.49
C ALA A 164 -28.21 -31.80 9.10
N MET A 165 -28.43 -30.65 8.46
CA MET A 165 -29.75 -30.26 7.93
C MET A 165 -30.17 -31.12 6.74
N VAL A 166 -29.28 -31.30 5.77
CA VAL A 166 -29.52 -32.11 4.57
C VAL A 166 -29.75 -33.58 4.95
N SER A 167 -28.98 -34.12 5.90
CA SER A 167 -29.15 -35.49 6.41
C SER A 167 -30.54 -35.73 7.03
N LYS A 168 -31.16 -34.71 7.64
CA LYS A 168 -32.45 -34.84 8.33
C LYS A 168 -33.66 -34.51 7.46
N TYR A 169 -33.54 -33.49 6.60
CA TYR A 169 -34.66 -32.94 5.83
C TYR A 169 -34.52 -33.09 4.31
N GLY A 170 -33.39 -33.60 3.82
CA GLY A 170 -33.12 -33.76 2.39
C GLY A 170 -33.04 -32.41 1.68
N GLU A 171 -33.93 -32.17 0.72
CA GLU A 171 -34.01 -30.93 -0.06
C GLU A 171 -35.08 -29.94 0.44
N ASP A 172 -35.84 -30.29 1.50
CA ASP A 172 -36.92 -29.44 2.00
C ASP A 172 -36.39 -28.28 2.88
N THR A 173 -36.01 -27.20 2.22
CA THR A 173 -35.52 -25.97 2.87
C THR A 173 -36.57 -25.25 3.72
N ALA A 174 -37.87 -25.47 3.48
CA ALA A 174 -38.94 -24.88 4.29
C ALA A 174 -39.08 -25.59 5.64
N ALA A 175 -38.85 -26.91 5.68
CA ALA A 175 -38.76 -27.68 6.91
C ALA A 175 -37.49 -27.34 7.70
N MET A 176 -36.34 -27.19 7.03
CA MET A 176 -35.07 -26.79 7.68
C MET A 176 -35.18 -25.44 8.40
N ALA A 177 -35.84 -24.45 7.77
CA ALA A 177 -36.02 -23.13 8.37
C ALA A 177 -36.87 -23.16 9.65
N LYS A 178 -37.81 -24.12 9.76
CA LYS A 178 -38.70 -24.27 10.91
C LYS A 178 -38.08 -25.08 12.06
N ASP A 179 -36.95 -25.76 11.86
CA ASP A 179 -36.31 -26.56 12.91
C ASP A 179 -35.60 -25.68 13.94
N ARG A 180 -36.24 -25.47 15.09
CA ARG A 180 -35.67 -24.66 16.20
C ARG A 180 -34.40 -25.26 16.83
N LYS A 181 -34.15 -26.55 16.66
CA LYS A 181 -33.00 -27.24 17.26
C LYS A 181 -31.77 -27.17 16.36
N LEU A 182 -31.95 -27.49 15.08
CA LEU A 182 -30.86 -27.41 14.11
C LEU A 182 -30.67 -25.99 13.56
N ASN A 183 -31.68 -25.12 13.58
CA ASN A 183 -31.57 -23.73 13.14
C ASN A 183 -31.72 -22.74 14.33
N PRO A 184 -30.77 -22.70 15.28
CA PRO A 184 -30.88 -21.84 16.46
C PRO A 184 -30.89 -20.35 16.10
N MET A 185 -30.25 -19.98 15.00
CA MET A 185 -30.20 -18.60 14.50
C MET A 185 -31.39 -18.23 13.61
N GLN A 186 -32.36 -19.13 13.43
CA GLN A 186 -33.58 -18.90 12.65
C GLN A 186 -33.30 -18.38 11.22
N GLN A 187 -32.30 -18.95 10.56
CA GLN A 187 -31.97 -18.66 9.17
C GLN A 187 -33.16 -18.94 8.25
N THR A 188 -33.37 -18.06 7.28
CA THR A 188 -34.49 -18.18 6.34
C THR A 188 -34.29 -19.33 5.36
N ALA A 189 -35.38 -19.90 4.85
CA ALA A 189 -35.32 -20.99 3.86
C ALA A 189 -34.48 -20.61 2.62
N ALA A 190 -34.58 -19.37 2.17
CA ALA A 190 -33.82 -18.86 1.03
C ALA A 190 -32.31 -18.76 1.31
N ASP A 191 -31.92 -18.42 2.53
CA ASP A 191 -30.52 -18.32 2.93
C ASP A 191 -29.88 -19.71 3.04
N ILE A 192 -30.58 -20.65 3.66
CA ILE A 192 -30.18 -22.07 3.71
C ILE A 192 -30.03 -22.64 2.29
N ALA A 193 -30.98 -22.36 1.39
CA ALA A 193 -30.91 -22.78 -0.01
C ALA A 193 -29.72 -22.17 -0.78
N LYS A 194 -29.30 -20.95 -0.45
CA LYS A 194 -28.11 -20.34 -1.06
C LYS A 194 -26.84 -21.00 -0.58
N ARG A 195 -26.73 -21.29 0.72
CA ARG A 195 -25.57 -21.94 1.34
C ARG A 195 -25.39 -23.38 0.85
N ILE A 196 -26.48 -24.15 0.76
CA ILE A 196 -26.46 -25.49 0.15
C ILE A 196 -25.98 -25.42 -1.30
N ARG A 197 -26.48 -24.46 -2.11
CA ARG A 197 -26.01 -24.27 -3.48
C ARG A 197 -24.54 -23.84 -3.58
N LYS A 198 -24.05 -23.05 -2.63
CA LYS A 198 -22.63 -22.69 -2.55
C LYS A 198 -21.79 -23.93 -2.26
N LEU A 199 -22.26 -24.80 -1.36
CA LEU A 199 -21.62 -26.05 -1.00
C LEU A 199 -21.55 -27.05 -2.16
N THR A 200 -22.62 -27.19 -2.94
CA THR A 200 -22.67 -28.14 -4.07
C THR A 200 -21.98 -27.65 -5.33
N LYS A 201 -21.72 -26.34 -5.44
CA LYS A 201 -21.02 -25.72 -6.58
C LYS A 201 -19.50 -25.67 -6.39
N ALA A 202 -19.03 -25.78 -5.15
CA ALA A 202 -17.62 -25.96 -4.82
C ALA A 202 -17.20 -27.41 -5.08
#